data_AF-A0A1V6ARD9-F1
#
_entry.id   AF-A0A1V6ARD9-F1
#
_cell.length_a   1.000
_cell.length_b   1.000
_cell.length_c   1.000
_cell.angle_alpha   90.00
_cell.angle_beta   90.00
_cell.angle_gamma   90.00
#
_symmetry.space_group_name_H-M   'P 1'
#
loop_
_entity.id
_entity.type
_entity.pdbx_description
1 polymer ?
#
loop_
_entity_poly.entity_id
_entity_poly.type
_entity_poly.pdbx_seq_one_letter_code
_entity_poly.pdbx_strand_id
1 'polypeptide(L)'
;MKKFFRLVRVGLRVNFGLSLLRPKALLENKRDFWLIVLILVGIAGLSPVLLYYLKGIRFLYGLLAPLGQQAALLTLAILAGQFLILVFGFYYVLSAFYFSRDLDLLVPLPVTPAQVLLSKFSVVVVNEYLTASLLVVPVLAAYGFHSRAGLRYWAGAALVYLFLPVIPLAVVSLLVVGMMRFVNVGRKKDALMIAGSLVLMAAALGLQFWLRSLPASGPGRQALIAFFSEGGIVRKIGASFPPSVWATRALVPEAGASGLGSFLLYAGVSVGLFAALFLAARALFYRGLLGLGEISARKRRLSREALSARVSSGRRPVRAIFLRELRIMNRTPIFLLNGVLSVVLIPVIFILFARGGGGGSSGDAFQIILLLASSNPAAVILGSALFMTICGCLNGTASSAFSREGAHFWMSKVIPVSPADQVKAKFLHSFAVAGLGILVAAGAAVAVIGAKPGCVLLAMPLALAAAAALTSVGMIIDLSRPLLKWTNPQKAIKQNFNVLIAFLADAGLLIILTLAVTALYGEGLGGAGIIGGLAVFLAGLSFLSFSFLLRIAGRRYAEIEA
;
A
#
# COMPACT_ATOMS: atom_id res chain seq x y z
N MET A 1 -12.29 -2.06 -32.52
CA MET A 1 -10.96 -2.24 -31.88
C MET A 1 -10.11 -0.97 -31.82
N LYS A 2 -9.97 -0.16 -32.90
CA LYS A 2 -9.14 1.08 -32.89
C LYS A 2 -9.48 2.06 -31.75
N LYS A 3 -10.77 2.26 -31.44
CA LYS A 3 -11.23 3.11 -30.32
C LYS A 3 -10.72 2.62 -28.95
N PHE A 4 -10.82 1.32 -28.68
CA PHE A 4 -10.35 0.69 -27.44
C PHE A 4 -8.85 0.91 -27.21
N PHE A 5 -8.00 0.58 -28.19
CA PHE A 5 -6.55 0.76 -28.05
C PHE A 5 -6.15 2.23 -27.87
N ARG A 6 -6.88 3.17 -28.49
CA ARG A 6 -6.68 4.61 -28.24
C ARG A 6 -7.03 4.98 -26.80
N LEU A 7 -8.16 4.50 -26.27
CA LEU A 7 -8.53 4.71 -24.86
C LEU A 7 -7.49 4.15 -23.90
N VAL A 8 -7.02 2.91 -24.11
CA VAL A 8 -5.96 2.31 -23.30
C VAL A 8 -4.68 3.14 -23.37
N ARG A 9 -4.25 3.54 -24.57
CA ARG A 9 -3.03 4.36 -24.75
C ARG A 9 -3.14 5.71 -24.04
N VAL A 10 -4.28 6.40 -24.17
CA VAL A 10 -4.52 7.68 -23.48
C VAL A 10 -4.55 7.47 -21.96
N GLY A 11 -5.27 6.44 -21.50
CA GLY A 11 -5.35 6.08 -20.09
C GLY A 11 -3.98 5.82 -19.47
N LEU A 12 -3.13 5.02 -20.13
CA LEU A 12 -1.76 4.75 -19.67
C LEU A 12 -0.89 6.02 -19.65
N ARG A 13 -0.99 6.87 -20.68
CA ARG A 13 -0.24 8.15 -20.71
C ARG A 13 -0.66 9.09 -19.58
N VAL A 14 -1.96 9.23 -19.34
CA VAL A 14 -2.51 10.06 -18.27
C VAL A 14 -2.18 9.48 -16.91
N ASN A 15 -2.22 8.15 -16.75
CA ASN A 15 -1.98 7.48 -15.48
C ASN A 15 -0.51 7.58 -15.05
N PHE A 16 0.41 7.12 -15.91
CA PHE A 16 1.84 7.08 -15.63
C PHE A 16 2.56 8.40 -15.86
N GLY A 17 1.88 9.40 -16.45
CA GLY A 17 2.51 10.67 -16.77
C GLY A 17 3.76 10.48 -17.62
N LEU A 18 3.75 9.55 -18.58
CA LEU A 18 4.91 9.21 -19.43
C LEU A 18 5.49 10.44 -20.17
N SER A 19 4.73 11.52 -20.30
CA SER A 19 5.20 12.82 -20.80
C SER A 19 6.13 13.56 -19.82
N LEU A 20 6.01 13.33 -18.51
CA LEU A 20 6.83 13.91 -17.43
C LEU A 20 8.13 13.14 -17.17
N LEU A 21 8.25 11.89 -17.65
CA LEU A 21 9.47 11.08 -17.57
C LEU A 21 10.54 11.49 -18.62
N ARG A 22 10.30 12.56 -19.38
CA ARG A 22 11.34 13.14 -20.23
C ARG A 22 12.41 13.75 -19.32
N PRO A 23 13.68 13.29 -19.39
CA PRO A 23 14.77 13.78 -18.54
C PRO A 23 14.90 15.30 -18.54
N LYS A 24 14.56 15.94 -19.66
CA LYS A 24 14.52 17.40 -19.83
C LYS A 24 13.69 18.12 -18.76
N ALA A 25 12.53 17.61 -18.34
CA ALA A 25 11.69 18.32 -17.37
C ALA A 25 12.20 18.29 -15.92
N LEU A 26 13.00 17.28 -15.54
CA LEU A 26 13.62 17.17 -14.20
C LEU A 26 15.00 17.84 -14.15
N LEU A 27 15.70 17.93 -15.28
CA LEU A 27 17.06 18.47 -15.38
C LEU A 27 17.11 19.94 -15.85
N GLU A 28 16.06 20.47 -16.46
CA GLU A 28 16.02 21.89 -16.91
C GLU A 28 15.91 22.87 -15.73
N ASN A 29 15.33 22.46 -14.59
CA ASN A 29 15.21 23.31 -13.42
C ASN A 29 16.29 22.95 -12.38
N LYS A 30 17.34 23.78 -12.26
CA LYS A 30 18.38 23.62 -11.20
C LYS A 30 17.80 23.52 -9.77
N ARG A 31 16.54 23.94 -9.58
CA ARG A 31 15.78 23.87 -8.32
C ARG A 31 15.38 22.45 -7.90
N ASP A 32 15.41 21.46 -8.79
CA ASP A 32 14.95 20.09 -8.51
C ASP A 32 16.11 19.10 -8.23
N PHE A 33 17.36 19.56 -8.24
CA PHE A 33 18.55 18.71 -8.05
C PHE A 33 18.56 17.97 -6.70
N TRP A 34 18.01 18.56 -5.65
CA TRP A 34 17.88 17.92 -4.33
C TRP A 34 17.00 16.66 -4.37
N LEU A 35 16.04 16.56 -5.30
CA LEU A 35 15.23 15.35 -5.48
C LEU A 35 16.08 14.19 -6.00
N ILE A 36 17.06 14.47 -6.87
CA ILE A 36 17.99 13.46 -7.37
C ILE A 36 18.81 12.91 -6.20
N VAL A 37 19.30 13.77 -5.31
CA VAL A 37 20.01 13.36 -4.10
C VAL A 37 19.12 12.48 -3.22
N LEU A 38 17.86 12.85 -2.98
CA LEU A 38 16.93 12.02 -2.20
C LEU A 38 16.65 10.67 -2.86
N ILE A 39 16.50 10.62 -4.18
CA ILE A 39 16.31 9.36 -4.91
C ILE A 39 17.55 8.49 -4.79
N LEU A 40 18.76 9.04 -4.96
CA LEU A 40 20.01 8.31 -4.81
C LEU A 40 20.20 7.79 -3.38
N VAL A 41 19.94 8.63 -2.38
CA VAL A 41 19.97 8.24 -0.95
C VAL A 41 18.95 7.15 -0.67
N GLY A 42 17.75 7.23 -1.24
CA GLY A 42 16.73 6.20 -1.08
C GLY A 42 17.03 4.90 -1.80
N ILE A 43 17.66 4.94 -2.99
CA ILE A 43 18.13 3.73 -3.70
C ILE A 43 19.28 3.09 -2.93
N ALA A 44 20.28 3.88 -2.52
CA ALA A 44 21.38 3.41 -1.68
C ALA A 44 20.87 2.84 -0.36
N GLY A 45 19.89 3.53 0.23
CA GLY A 45 19.18 3.12 1.43
C GLY A 45 18.42 1.81 1.26
N LEU A 46 17.64 1.61 0.20
CA LEU A 46 16.90 0.38 -0.04
C LEU A 46 17.77 -0.80 -0.50
N SER A 47 19.00 -0.54 -0.96
CA SER A 47 19.90 -1.60 -1.46
C SER A 47 20.13 -2.74 -0.45
N PRO A 48 20.37 -2.51 0.86
CA PRO A 48 20.51 -3.58 1.83
C PRO A 48 19.20 -4.34 2.05
N VAL A 49 18.04 -3.68 1.98
CA VAL A 49 16.74 -4.36 2.09
C VAL A 49 16.56 -5.33 0.94
N LEU A 50 16.87 -4.92 -0.30
CA LEU A 50 16.84 -5.80 -1.45
C LEU A 50 17.83 -6.97 -1.28
N LEU A 51 19.04 -6.72 -0.78
CA LEU A 51 20.03 -7.76 -0.52
C LEU A 51 19.55 -8.76 0.55
N TYR A 52 19.01 -8.29 1.67
CA TYR A 52 18.45 -9.15 2.72
C TYR A 52 17.22 -9.92 2.24
N TYR A 53 16.39 -9.29 1.42
CA TYR A 53 15.26 -9.95 0.79
C TYR A 53 15.72 -11.11 -0.11
N LEU A 54 16.70 -10.87 -1.00
CA LEU A 54 17.29 -11.91 -1.84
C LEU A 54 17.98 -13.01 -1.02
N LYS A 55 18.71 -12.65 0.04
CA LYS A 55 19.31 -13.62 0.98
C LYS A 55 18.23 -14.45 1.68
N GLY A 56 17.12 -13.84 2.09
CA GLY A 56 15.98 -14.53 2.70
C GLY A 56 15.33 -15.53 1.76
N ILE A 57 15.15 -15.17 0.49
CA ILE A 57 14.66 -16.10 -0.55
C ILE A 57 15.62 -17.28 -0.70
N ARG A 58 16.93 -17.02 -0.80
CA ARG A 58 17.96 -18.06 -0.90
C ARG A 58 17.97 -18.98 0.32
N PHE A 59 17.85 -18.41 1.52
CA PHE A 59 17.77 -19.17 2.77
C PHE A 59 16.55 -20.09 2.79
N LEU A 60 15.36 -19.56 2.46
CA LEU A 60 14.14 -20.36 2.38
C LEU A 60 14.25 -21.47 1.32
N TYR A 61 14.85 -21.19 0.17
CA TYR A 61 15.14 -22.22 -0.83
C TYR A 61 16.04 -23.31 -0.26
N GLY A 62 17.14 -22.93 0.42
CA GLY A 62 18.07 -23.87 1.05
C GLY A 62 17.44 -24.73 2.14
N LEU A 63 16.45 -24.22 2.87
CA LEU A 63 15.67 -24.99 3.84
C LEU A 63 14.70 -25.98 3.17
N LEU A 64 14.09 -25.59 2.05
CA LEU A 64 13.06 -26.39 1.37
C LEU A 64 13.62 -27.41 0.39
N ALA A 65 14.81 -27.18 -0.16
CA ALA A 65 15.43 -28.03 -1.16
C ALA A 65 15.77 -29.45 -0.65
N PRO A 66 16.36 -29.65 0.54
CA PRO A 66 16.58 -30.98 1.10
C PRO A 66 15.29 -31.76 1.35
N LEU A 67 14.15 -31.06 1.50
CA LEU A 67 12.83 -31.64 1.70
C LEU A 67 12.08 -31.92 0.39
N GLY A 68 12.66 -31.57 -0.77
CA GLY A 68 11.96 -31.63 -2.06
C GLY A 68 10.79 -30.65 -2.20
N GLN A 69 10.64 -29.68 -1.29
CA GLN A 69 9.48 -28.76 -1.22
C GLN A 69 9.78 -27.36 -1.76
N GLN A 70 10.85 -27.19 -2.54
CA GLN A 70 11.26 -25.89 -3.09
C GLN A 70 10.16 -25.17 -3.89
N ALA A 71 9.21 -25.91 -4.50
CA ALA A 71 8.06 -25.34 -5.20
C ALA A 71 7.09 -24.56 -4.28
N ALA A 72 7.14 -24.77 -2.96
CA ALA A 72 6.37 -24.00 -1.99
C ALA A 72 6.73 -22.50 -2.05
N LEU A 73 7.99 -22.18 -2.38
CA LEU A 73 8.46 -20.81 -2.53
C LEU A 73 7.70 -20.06 -3.65
N LEU A 74 7.46 -20.73 -4.79
CA LEU A 74 6.66 -20.19 -5.90
C LEU A 74 5.21 -19.96 -5.47
N THR A 75 4.63 -20.93 -4.77
CA THR A 75 3.23 -20.85 -4.29
C THR A 75 3.04 -19.70 -3.32
N LEU A 76 3.97 -19.52 -2.38
CA LEU A 76 3.96 -18.41 -1.44
C LEU A 76 4.04 -17.06 -2.14
N ALA A 77 4.93 -16.91 -3.12
CA ALA A 77 5.06 -15.66 -3.86
C ALA A 77 3.82 -15.34 -4.70
N ILE A 78 3.29 -16.33 -5.44
CA ILE A 78 2.09 -16.14 -6.26
C ILE A 78 0.88 -15.83 -5.37
N LEU A 79 0.70 -16.58 -4.28
CA LEU A 79 -0.38 -16.34 -3.32
C LEU A 79 -0.28 -14.95 -2.69
N ALA A 80 0.90 -14.55 -2.23
CA ALA A 80 1.12 -13.23 -1.66
C ALA A 80 0.87 -12.12 -2.69
N GLY A 81 1.33 -12.29 -3.93
CA GLY A 81 1.05 -11.36 -5.03
C GLY A 81 -0.43 -11.23 -5.32
N GLN A 82 -1.15 -12.34 -5.46
CA GLN A 82 -2.59 -12.35 -5.73
C GLN A 82 -3.39 -11.77 -4.55
N PHE A 83 -2.98 -12.05 -3.31
CA PHE A 83 -3.58 -11.46 -2.12
C PHE A 83 -3.40 -9.94 -2.08
N LEU A 84 -2.19 -9.44 -2.31
CA LEU A 84 -1.93 -8.00 -2.37
C LEU A 84 -2.78 -7.32 -3.45
N ILE A 85 -2.86 -7.92 -4.64
CA ILE A 85 -3.67 -7.39 -5.75
C ILE A 85 -5.15 -7.42 -5.41
N LEU A 86 -5.64 -8.43 -4.69
CA LEU A 86 -7.04 -8.48 -4.26
C LEU A 86 -7.37 -7.38 -3.24
N VAL A 87 -6.51 -7.19 -2.22
CA VAL A 87 -6.67 -6.18 -1.17
C VAL A 87 -6.61 -4.76 -1.76
N PHE A 88 -5.58 -4.45 -2.54
CA PHE A 88 -5.39 -3.10 -3.10
C PHE A 88 -6.22 -2.86 -4.36
N GLY A 89 -6.51 -3.91 -5.13
CA GLY A 89 -7.26 -3.84 -6.37
C GLY A 89 -8.71 -3.43 -6.16
N PHE A 90 -9.35 -3.80 -5.05
CA PHE A 90 -10.75 -3.42 -4.77
C PHE A 90 -10.98 -1.92 -4.84
N TYR A 91 -10.18 -1.17 -4.09
CA TYR A 91 -10.30 0.28 -4.05
C TYR A 91 -9.82 0.93 -5.32
N TYR A 92 -8.81 0.35 -5.98
CA TYR A 92 -8.36 0.88 -7.25
C TYR A 92 -9.43 0.75 -8.33
N VAL A 93 -9.97 -0.44 -8.51
CA VAL A 93 -11.08 -0.68 -9.44
C VAL A 93 -12.24 0.26 -9.14
N LEU A 94 -12.66 0.38 -7.87
CA LEU A 94 -13.74 1.30 -7.47
C LEU A 94 -13.43 2.75 -7.85
N SER A 95 -12.21 3.22 -7.53
CA SER A 95 -11.80 4.60 -7.77
C SER A 95 -11.66 4.91 -9.27
N ALA A 96 -11.07 3.98 -10.02
CA ALA A 96 -10.86 4.11 -11.46
C ALA A 96 -12.15 3.98 -12.27
N PHE A 97 -13.09 3.13 -11.85
CA PHE A 97 -14.30 2.81 -12.62
C PHE A 97 -15.45 3.79 -12.37
N TYR A 98 -15.58 4.34 -11.17
CA TYR A 98 -16.76 5.12 -10.77
C TYR A 98 -16.47 6.50 -10.15
N PHE A 99 -15.22 6.78 -9.76
CA PHE A 99 -14.87 8.05 -9.09
C PHE A 99 -13.90 8.93 -9.86
N SER A 100 -13.54 8.51 -11.05
CA SER A 100 -12.65 9.25 -11.90
C SER A 100 -13.43 10.31 -12.68
N ARG A 101 -12.95 11.56 -12.64
CA ARG A 101 -13.56 12.72 -13.33
C ARG A 101 -13.54 12.61 -14.86
N ASP A 102 -12.77 11.68 -15.41
CA ASP A 102 -12.72 11.41 -16.84
C ASP A 102 -13.98 10.68 -17.36
N LEU A 103 -14.80 10.09 -16.48
CA LEU A 103 -16.05 9.43 -16.88
C LEU A 103 -17.02 10.42 -17.52
N ASP A 104 -17.14 11.62 -16.97
CA ASP A 104 -18.01 12.68 -17.50
C ASP A 104 -17.63 13.08 -18.93
N LEU A 105 -16.35 12.92 -19.29
CA LEU A 105 -15.84 13.15 -20.65
C LEU A 105 -15.96 11.92 -21.55
N LEU A 106 -15.91 10.72 -20.99
CA LEU A 106 -15.93 9.46 -21.75
C LEU A 106 -17.34 8.97 -22.08
N VAL A 107 -18.32 9.24 -21.22
CA VAL A 107 -19.74 8.86 -21.39
C VAL A 107 -20.39 9.47 -22.65
N PRO A 108 -20.19 10.77 -22.99
CA PRO A 108 -20.79 11.35 -24.19
C PRO A 108 -20.10 10.93 -25.50
N LEU A 109 -18.91 10.32 -25.43
CA LEU A 109 -18.20 9.88 -26.64
C LEU A 109 -18.84 8.63 -27.26
N PRO A 110 -18.71 8.41 -28.58
CA PRO A 110 -19.24 7.23 -29.27
C PRO A 110 -18.39 5.98 -29.01
N VAL A 111 -18.26 5.59 -27.73
CA VAL A 111 -17.54 4.44 -27.20
C VAL A 111 -18.49 3.58 -26.37
N THR A 112 -18.33 2.26 -26.40
CA THR A 112 -19.25 1.39 -25.67
C THR A 112 -18.89 1.30 -24.18
N PRO A 113 -19.85 0.99 -23.27
CA PRO A 113 -19.57 0.84 -21.84
C PRO A 113 -18.44 -0.17 -21.56
N ALA A 114 -18.44 -1.28 -22.29
CA ALA A 114 -17.39 -2.30 -22.20
C ALA A 114 -16.02 -1.77 -22.63
N GLN A 115 -15.94 -0.91 -23.67
CA GLN A 115 -14.67 -0.32 -24.09
C GLN A 115 -14.10 0.63 -23.02
N VAL A 116 -14.95 1.42 -22.38
CA VAL A 116 -14.52 2.33 -21.30
C VAL A 116 -14.04 1.55 -20.07
N LEU A 117 -14.84 0.58 -19.61
CA LEU A 117 -14.48 -0.23 -18.44
C LEU A 117 -13.23 -1.08 -18.69
N LEU A 118 -13.12 -1.77 -19.84
CA LEU A 118 -11.93 -2.57 -20.15
C LEU A 118 -10.68 -1.70 -20.34
N SER A 119 -10.84 -0.47 -20.85
CA SER A 119 -9.73 0.49 -20.93
C SER A 119 -9.18 0.79 -19.55
N LYS A 120 -10.07 1.10 -18.60
CA LYS A 120 -9.72 1.37 -17.21
C LYS A 120 -9.15 0.13 -16.51
N PHE A 121 -9.75 -1.04 -16.73
CA PHE A 121 -9.24 -2.33 -16.24
C PHE A 121 -7.80 -2.57 -16.71
N SER A 122 -7.49 -2.29 -17.98
CA SER A 122 -6.13 -2.43 -18.52
C SER A 122 -5.12 -1.53 -17.80
N VAL A 123 -5.49 -0.28 -17.48
CA VAL A 123 -4.64 0.65 -16.71
C VAL A 123 -4.41 0.13 -15.28
N VAL A 124 -5.44 -0.44 -14.65
CA VAL A 124 -5.34 -1.06 -13.33
C VAL A 124 -4.38 -2.25 -13.37
N VAL A 125 -4.56 -3.17 -14.32
CA VAL A 125 -3.70 -4.36 -14.52
C VAL A 125 -2.23 -3.97 -14.68
N VAL A 126 -1.92 -2.98 -15.53
CA VAL A 126 -0.53 -2.54 -15.74
C VAL A 126 0.12 -2.00 -14.47
N ASN A 127 -0.64 -1.25 -13.66
CA ASN A 127 -0.13 -0.70 -12.41
C ASN A 127 0.06 -1.79 -11.33
N GLU A 128 -0.81 -2.80 -11.32
CA GLU A 128 -0.66 -3.94 -10.41
C GLU A 128 0.49 -4.87 -10.82
N TYR A 129 0.86 -4.99 -12.11
CA TYR A 129 2.13 -5.64 -12.48
C TYR A 129 3.32 -4.95 -11.83
N LEU A 130 3.43 -3.63 -11.95
CA LEU A 130 4.56 -2.88 -11.36
C LEU A 130 4.64 -3.10 -9.85
N THR A 131 3.50 -3.06 -9.17
CA THR A 131 3.44 -3.29 -7.71
C THR A 131 3.81 -4.73 -7.34
N ALA A 132 3.24 -5.71 -8.05
CA ALA A 132 3.52 -7.13 -7.80
C ALA A 132 4.93 -7.56 -8.19
N SER A 133 5.58 -6.85 -9.12
CA SER A 133 6.92 -7.16 -9.61
C SER A 133 7.96 -7.17 -8.50
N LEU A 134 7.87 -6.21 -7.57
CA LEU A 134 8.79 -6.05 -6.45
C LEU A 134 8.82 -7.27 -5.52
N LEU A 135 7.72 -8.02 -5.46
CA LEU A 135 7.57 -9.19 -4.60
C LEU A 135 7.70 -10.51 -5.38
N VAL A 136 7.03 -10.63 -6.52
CA VAL A 136 6.90 -11.94 -7.19
C VAL A 136 8.11 -12.24 -8.08
N VAL A 137 8.60 -11.25 -8.82
CA VAL A 137 9.65 -11.47 -9.84
C VAL A 137 10.98 -11.92 -9.21
N PRO A 138 11.47 -11.33 -8.11
CA PRO A 138 12.68 -11.81 -7.45
C PRO A 138 12.60 -13.28 -7.02
N VAL A 139 11.42 -13.73 -6.59
CA VAL A 139 11.21 -15.13 -6.18
C VAL A 139 11.17 -16.08 -7.37
N LEU A 140 10.45 -15.72 -8.45
CA LEU A 140 10.44 -16.51 -9.69
C LEU A 140 11.85 -16.61 -10.28
N ALA A 141 12.60 -15.51 -10.29
CA ALA A 141 13.98 -15.49 -10.78
C ALA A 141 14.89 -16.34 -9.90
N ALA A 142 14.84 -16.16 -8.58
CA ALA A 142 15.65 -16.94 -7.63
C ALA A 142 15.39 -18.44 -7.77
N TYR A 143 14.12 -18.87 -7.81
CA TYR A 143 13.80 -20.28 -8.02
C TYR A 143 14.37 -20.80 -9.34
N GLY A 144 14.19 -20.06 -10.44
CA GLY A 144 14.70 -20.44 -11.76
C GLY A 144 16.22 -20.60 -11.80
N PHE A 145 16.96 -19.68 -11.18
CA PHE A 145 18.42 -19.76 -11.09
C PHE A 145 18.91 -20.91 -10.18
N HIS A 146 18.30 -21.09 -9.01
CA HIS A 146 18.75 -22.12 -8.05
C HIS A 146 18.38 -23.54 -8.47
N SER A 147 17.25 -23.72 -9.18
CA SER A 147 16.85 -25.02 -9.75
C SER A 147 17.50 -25.33 -11.10
N ARG A 148 18.34 -24.42 -11.63
CA ARG A 148 18.93 -24.50 -12.98
C ARG A 148 17.88 -24.76 -14.07
N ALA A 149 16.76 -24.04 -13.96
CA ALA A 149 15.59 -24.31 -14.79
C ALA A 149 15.82 -23.94 -16.27
N GLY A 150 15.35 -24.82 -17.17
CA GLY A 150 15.44 -24.63 -18.62
C GLY A 150 14.42 -23.62 -19.18
N LEU A 151 14.45 -23.41 -20.51
CA LEU A 151 13.63 -22.41 -21.21
C LEU A 151 12.11 -22.54 -20.94
N ARG A 152 11.61 -23.77 -20.76
CA ARG A 152 10.21 -24.06 -20.45
C ARG A 152 9.74 -23.36 -19.17
N TYR A 153 10.58 -23.33 -18.13
CA TYR A 153 10.26 -22.66 -16.88
C TYR A 153 10.14 -21.15 -17.08
N TRP A 154 11.10 -20.51 -17.77
CA TRP A 154 11.11 -19.07 -17.97
C TRP A 154 9.92 -18.60 -18.83
N ALA A 155 9.57 -19.33 -19.88
CA ALA A 155 8.38 -19.08 -20.67
C ALA A 155 7.10 -19.24 -19.83
N GLY A 156 7.01 -20.33 -19.06
CA GLY A 156 5.90 -20.58 -18.13
C GLY A 156 5.78 -19.48 -17.07
N ALA A 157 6.89 -19.04 -16.47
CA ALA A 157 6.93 -18.02 -15.44
C ALA A 157 6.46 -16.67 -15.97
N ALA A 158 6.87 -16.30 -17.19
CA ALA A 158 6.40 -15.09 -17.86
C ALA A 158 4.87 -15.13 -18.11
N LEU A 159 4.35 -16.28 -18.57
CA LEU A 159 2.91 -16.45 -18.81
C LEU A 159 2.10 -16.47 -17.50
N VAL A 160 2.56 -17.19 -16.49
CA VAL A 160 1.93 -17.21 -15.15
C VAL A 160 1.90 -15.80 -14.57
N TYR A 161 3.01 -15.08 -14.65
CA TYR A 161 3.09 -13.70 -14.19
C TYR A 161 2.14 -12.77 -14.97
N LEU A 162 1.98 -12.96 -16.29
CA LEU A 162 1.00 -12.24 -17.11
C LEU A 162 -0.45 -12.52 -16.70
N PHE A 163 -0.79 -13.71 -16.24
CA PHE A 163 -2.16 -13.98 -15.77
C PHE A 163 -2.37 -13.66 -14.29
N LEU A 164 -1.29 -13.40 -13.54
CA LEU A 164 -1.28 -13.19 -12.09
C LEU A 164 -2.29 -12.15 -11.58
N PRO A 165 -2.38 -10.92 -12.14
CA PRO A 165 -3.35 -9.93 -11.68
C PRO A 165 -4.76 -10.15 -12.23
N VAL A 166 -4.93 -10.94 -13.29
CA VAL A 166 -6.21 -11.02 -14.03
C VAL A 166 -7.30 -11.63 -13.16
N ILE A 167 -7.03 -12.77 -12.51
CA ILE A 167 -8.00 -13.44 -11.64
C ILE A 167 -8.46 -12.54 -10.49
N PRO A 168 -7.57 -12.05 -9.59
CA PRO A 168 -8.00 -11.23 -8.46
C PRO A 168 -8.69 -9.94 -8.92
N LEU A 169 -8.19 -9.26 -9.95
CA LEU A 169 -8.82 -8.03 -10.44
C LEU A 169 -10.16 -8.27 -11.14
N ALA A 170 -10.33 -9.36 -11.87
CA ALA A 170 -11.60 -9.67 -12.52
C ALA A 170 -12.68 -9.99 -11.48
N VAL A 171 -12.36 -10.80 -10.45
CA VAL A 171 -13.26 -11.06 -9.32
C VAL A 171 -13.64 -9.76 -8.64
N VAL A 172 -12.66 -8.94 -8.28
CA VAL A 172 -12.89 -7.63 -7.68
C VAL A 172 -13.74 -6.73 -8.58
N SER A 173 -13.48 -6.69 -9.89
CA SER A 173 -14.21 -5.85 -10.84
C SER A 173 -15.66 -6.30 -11.01
N LEU A 174 -15.91 -7.61 -11.05
CA LEU A 174 -17.26 -8.16 -11.06
C LEU A 174 -18.01 -7.80 -9.77
N LEU A 175 -17.36 -7.93 -8.62
CA LEU A 175 -17.93 -7.55 -7.33
C LEU A 175 -18.26 -6.06 -7.28
N VAL A 176 -17.34 -5.19 -7.69
CA VAL A 176 -17.54 -3.74 -7.71
C VAL A 176 -18.67 -3.35 -8.67
N VAL A 177 -18.70 -3.91 -9.88
CA VAL A 177 -19.78 -3.65 -10.86
C VAL A 177 -21.12 -4.15 -10.35
N GLY A 178 -21.17 -5.34 -9.75
CA GLY A 178 -22.36 -5.91 -9.13
C GLY A 178 -22.86 -5.07 -7.96
N MET A 179 -21.96 -4.71 -7.03
CA MET A 179 -22.26 -3.86 -5.88
C MET A 179 -22.81 -2.50 -6.30
N MET A 180 -22.19 -1.85 -7.28
CA MET A 180 -22.60 -0.52 -7.75
C MET A 180 -23.98 -0.50 -8.41
N ARG A 181 -24.49 -1.65 -8.86
CA ARG A 181 -25.90 -1.79 -9.27
C ARG A 181 -26.86 -1.58 -8.10
N PHE A 182 -26.52 -2.06 -6.91
CA PHE A 182 -27.37 -2.04 -5.71
C PHE A 182 -27.10 -0.85 -4.79
N VAL A 183 -25.90 -0.26 -4.84
CA VAL A 183 -25.56 0.98 -4.12
C VAL A 183 -26.33 2.20 -4.66
N ASN A 184 -27.06 2.03 -5.77
CA ASN A 184 -28.00 2.96 -6.38
C ASN A 184 -29.18 3.41 -5.47
N VAL A 185 -29.20 3.05 -4.18
CA VAL A 185 -30.37 3.20 -3.29
C VAL A 185 -30.14 4.17 -2.10
N GLY A 186 -28.99 4.86 -1.98
CA GLY A 186 -28.74 5.65 -0.75
C GLY A 186 -27.89 6.91 -0.85
N ARG A 187 -28.41 8.00 -0.24
CA ARG A 187 -27.78 9.30 0.06
C ARG A 187 -26.48 9.23 0.90
N LYS A 188 -25.99 8.04 1.24
CA LYS A 188 -24.80 7.77 2.06
C LYS A 188 -23.77 6.89 1.33
N LYS A 189 -23.59 7.17 0.03
CA LYS A 189 -22.65 6.52 -0.90
C LYS A 189 -21.28 6.23 -0.28
N ASP A 190 -20.65 7.24 0.31
CA ASP A 190 -19.31 7.10 0.89
C ASP A 190 -19.30 6.16 2.10
N ALA A 191 -20.36 6.19 2.93
CA ALA A 191 -20.49 5.33 4.10
C ALA A 191 -20.78 3.87 3.71
N LEU A 192 -21.61 3.63 2.70
CA LEU A 192 -21.89 2.29 2.17
C LEU A 192 -20.64 1.67 1.53
N MET A 193 -19.77 2.48 0.94
CA MET A 193 -18.51 2.00 0.37
C MET A 193 -17.46 1.69 1.42
N ILE A 194 -17.33 2.54 2.44
CA ILE A 194 -16.46 2.26 3.59
C ILE A 194 -16.97 0.98 4.28
N ALA A 195 -18.28 0.89 4.56
CA ALA A 195 -18.88 -0.29 5.17
C ALA A 195 -18.74 -1.54 4.30
N GLY A 196 -19.05 -1.48 3.00
CA GLY A 196 -18.91 -2.61 2.09
C GLY A 196 -17.46 -3.09 1.99
N SER A 197 -16.49 -2.17 2.02
CA SER A 197 -15.07 -2.51 1.99
C SER A 197 -14.55 -3.10 3.32
N LEU A 198 -15.01 -2.59 4.46
CA LEU A 198 -14.73 -3.17 5.77
C LEU A 198 -15.39 -4.53 5.94
N VAL A 199 -16.61 -4.72 5.43
CA VAL A 199 -17.31 -6.00 5.39
C VAL A 199 -16.58 -6.97 4.49
N LEU A 200 -16.10 -6.57 3.32
CA LEU A 200 -15.31 -7.44 2.44
C LEU A 200 -13.99 -7.84 3.07
N MET A 201 -13.30 -6.91 3.73
CA MET A 201 -12.07 -7.19 4.48
C MET A 201 -12.36 -8.15 5.64
N ALA A 202 -13.40 -7.88 6.44
CA ALA A 202 -13.82 -8.72 7.54
C ALA A 202 -14.31 -10.09 7.06
N ALA A 203 -14.94 -10.19 5.89
CA ALA A 203 -15.33 -11.45 5.28
C ALA A 203 -14.12 -12.22 4.74
N ALA A 204 -13.11 -11.54 4.16
CA ALA A 204 -11.87 -12.18 3.72
C ALA A 204 -11.08 -12.74 4.92
N LEU A 205 -10.93 -11.93 5.98
CA LEU A 205 -10.31 -12.36 7.23
C LEU A 205 -11.16 -13.42 7.94
N GLY A 206 -12.47 -13.24 8.00
CA GLY A 206 -13.43 -14.16 8.61
C GLY A 206 -13.47 -15.50 7.91
N LEU A 207 -13.44 -15.52 6.57
CA LEU A 207 -13.30 -16.72 5.77
C LEU A 207 -11.95 -17.40 6.03
N GLN A 208 -10.86 -16.62 6.15
CA GLN A 208 -9.55 -17.16 6.51
C GLN A 208 -9.58 -17.82 7.90
N PHE A 209 -10.22 -17.22 8.89
CA PHE A 209 -10.39 -17.81 10.22
C PHE A 209 -11.32 -19.03 10.20
N TRP A 210 -12.41 -18.96 9.44
CA TRP A 210 -13.38 -20.05 9.31
C TRP A 210 -12.79 -21.28 8.61
N LEU A 211 -12.08 -21.08 7.50
CA LEU A 211 -11.34 -22.13 6.79
C LEU A 211 -10.27 -22.77 7.69
N ARG A 212 -9.72 -22.02 8.66
CA ARG A 212 -8.77 -22.53 9.66
C ARG A 212 -9.45 -23.26 10.82
N SER A 213 -10.67 -22.89 11.18
CA SER A 213 -11.44 -23.57 12.23
C SER A 213 -12.07 -24.89 11.77
N LEU A 214 -12.06 -25.15 10.46
CA LEU A 214 -12.40 -26.48 9.94
C LEU A 214 -11.39 -27.49 10.51
N PRO A 215 -11.85 -28.54 11.23
CA PRO A 215 -10.96 -29.59 11.73
C PRO A 215 -10.17 -30.17 10.56
N ALA A 216 -8.83 -30.16 10.66
CA ALA A 216 -8.01 -30.92 9.75
C ALA A 216 -8.48 -32.37 9.82
N SER A 217 -9.13 -32.84 8.76
CA SER A 217 -9.75 -34.16 8.73
C SER A 217 -8.63 -35.22 8.69
N GLY A 218 -8.28 -35.78 9.85
CA GLY A 218 -7.49 -37.01 9.96
C GLY A 218 -6.43 -37.03 11.08
N PRO A 219 -6.16 -38.20 11.69
CA PRO A 219 -5.20 -38.34 12.79
C PRO A 219 -3.79 -37.99 12.33
N GLY A 220 -3.01 -37.35 13.23
CA GLY A 220 -1.76 -36.64 12.94
C GLY A 220 -0.71 -37.35 12.08
N ARG A 221 -0.69 -38.68 11.96
CA ARG A 221 0.24 -39.40 11.06
C ARG A 221 -0.03 -39.18 9.57
N GLN A 222 -1.28 -39.28 9.12
CA GLN A 222 -1.60 -39.10 7.69
C GLN A 222 -1.46 -37.64 7.25
N ALA A 223 -1.78 -36.69 8.13
CA ALA A 223 -1.60 -35.26 7.88
C ALA A 223 -0.11 -34.86 7.83
N LEU A 224 0.75 -35.55 8.58
CA LEU A 224 2.21 -35.43 8.52
C LEU A 224 2.77 -36.09 7.26
N ILE A 225 2.35 -37.32 6.94
CA ILE A 225 2.75 -38.01 5.69
C ILE A 225 2.34 -37.18 4.45
N ALA A 226 1.12 -36.64 4.42
CA ALA A 226 0.66 -35.74 3.37
C ALA A 226 1.39 -34.38 3.36
N PHE A 227 1.91 -33.93 4.50
CA PHE A 227 2.73 -32.71 4.58
C PHE A 227 4.13 -32.92 3.99
N PHE A 228 4.75 -34.07 4.27
CA PHE A 228 6.07 -34.45 3.76
C PHE A 228 6.03 -35.05 2.35
N SER A 229 4.87 -35.45 1.85
CA SER A 229 4.70 -35.89 0.44
C SER A 229 4.98 -34.77 -0.56
N GLU A 230 5.46 -35.12 -1.76
CA GLU A 230 5.81 -34.15 -2.82
C GLU A 230 4.66 -33.16 -3.12
N GLY A 231 4.95 -31.87 -2.94
CA GLY A 231 3.98 -30.78 -3.11
C GLY A 231 2.91 -30.69 -2.01
N GLY A 232 3.07 -31.37 -0.88
CA GLY A 232 2.19 -31.30 0.28
C GLY A 232 2.04 -29.89 0.85
N ILE A 233 3.15 -29.15 0.95
CA ILE A 233 3.17 -27.75 1.38
C ILE A 233 2.44 -26.85 0.38
N VAL A 234 2.67 -27.06 -0.92
CA VAL A 234 2.00 -26.34 -2.00
C VAL A 234 0.47 -26.50 -1.91
N ARG A 235 -0.02 -27.72 -1.67
CA ARG A 235 -1.46 -27.99 -1.55
C ARG A 235 -2.07 -27.37 -0.29
N LYS A 236 -1.39 -27.44 0.87
CA LYS A 236 -1.92 -26.86 2.12
C LYS A 236 -1.93 -25.33 2.10
N ILE A 237 -0.84 -24.70 1.64
CA ILE A 237 -0.74 -23.23 1.56
C ILE A 237 -1.72 -22.69 0.51
N GLY A 238 -1.81 -23.35 -0.64
CA GLY A 238 -2.68 -22.92 -1.74
C GLY A 238 -4.13 -23.41 -1.66
N ALA A 239 -4.52 -24.21 -0.66
CA ALA A 239 -5.91 -24.66 -0.49
C ALA A 239 -6.90 -23.50 -0.32
N SER A 240 -6.48 -22.44 0.38
CA SER A 240 -7.29 -21.23 0.59
C SER A 240 -7.46 -20.40 -0.68
N PHE A 241 -6.58 -20.57 -1.66
CA PHE A 241 -6.67 -19.88 -2.95
C PHE A 241 -6.10 -20.77 -4.08
N PRO A 242 -6.92 -21.71 -4.61
CA PRO A 242 -6.49 -22.72 -5.58
C PRO A 242 -5.75 -22.20 -6.83
N PRO A 243 -6.00 -20.98 -7.36
CA PRO A 243 -5.25 -20.47 -8.50
C PRO A 243 -3.73 -20.41 -8.29
N SER A 244 -3.28 -20.22 -7.03
CA SER A 244 -1.85 -20.22 -6.70
C SER A 244 -1.21 -21.61 -6.89
N VAL A 245 -1.95 -22.69 -6.62
CA VAL A 245 -1.51 -24.07 -6.80
C VAL A 245 -1.39 -24.42 -8.29
N TRP A 246 -2.39 -24.04 -9.08
CA TRP A 246 -2.38 -24.31 -10.53
C TRP A 246 -1.22 -23.58 -11.21
N ALA A 247 -1.00 -22.33 -10.83
CA ALA A 247 0.12 -21.53 -11.30
C ALA A 247 1.47 -22.15 -10.91
N THR A 248 1.64 -22.61 -9.67
CA THR A 248 2.88 -23.32 -9.27
C THR A 248 3.08 -24.61 -10.05
N ARG A 249 2.05 -25.46 -10.15
CA ARG A 249 2.14 -26.74 -10.88
C ARG A 249 2.45 -26.57 -12.36
N ALA A 250 2.05 -25.45 -12.95
CA ALA A 250 2.44 -25.09 -14.32
C ALA A 250 3.95 -24.86 -14.49
N LEU A 251 4.65 -24.48 -13.42
CA LEU A 251 6.07 -24.12 -13.44
C LEU A 251 7.00 -25.27 -13.04
N VAL A 252 6.54 -26.21 -12.21
CA VAL A 252 7.39 -27.30 -11.71
C VAL A 252 7.69 -28.32 -12.84
N PRO A 253 8.96 -28.65 -13.11
CA PRO A 253 9.34 -29.58 -14.18
C PRO A 253 8.72 -30.98 -14.04
N GLU A 254 8.64 -31.47 -12.80
CA GLU A 254 8.14 -32.80 -12.42
C GLU A 254 6.67 -33.02 -12.82
N ALA A 255 5.91 -31.95 -13.07
CA ALA A 255 4.50 -32.04 -13.42
C ALA A 255 4.24 -32.56 -14.86
N GLY A 256 5.24 -32.60 -15.75
CA GLY A 256 5.07 -33.19 -17.09
C GLY A 256 3.85 -32.66 -17.86
N ALA A 257 2.96 -33.55 -18.31
CA ALA A 257 1.70 -33.21 -18.98
C ALA A 257 0.65 -32.58 -18.03
N SER A 258 0.67 -32.95 -16.74
CA SER A 258 -0.21 -32.37 -15.71
C SER A 258 0.11 -30.89 -15.44
N GLY A 259 1.33 -30.45 -15.71
CA GLY A 259 1.75 -29.05 -15.66
C GLY A 259 1.08 -28.20 -16.73
N LEU A 260 0.99 -28.72 -17.98
CA LEU A 260 0.27 -28.04 -19.06
C LEU A 260 -1.23 -27.95 -18.75
N GLY A 261 -1.84 -29.03 -18.25
CA GLY A 261 -3.24 -29.02 -17.80
C GLY A 261 -3.50 -27.98 -16.70
N SER A 262 -2.58 -27.85 -15.73
CA SER A 262 -2.67 -26.83 -14.67
C SER A 262 -2.56 -25.41 -15.22
N PHE A 263 -1.68 -25.18 -16.20
CA PHE A 263 -1.58 -23.90 -16.90
C PHE A 263 -2.86 -23.56 -17.68
N LEU A 264 -3.39 -24.51 -18.44
CA LEU A 264 -4.62 -24.32 -19.23
C LEU A 264 -5.81 -24.05 -18.32
N LEU A 265 -5.90 -24.71 -17.16
CA LEU A 265 -6.92 -24.40 -16.15
C LEU A 265 -6.77 -22.98 -15.61
N TYR A 266 -5.55 -22.59 -15.25
CA TYR A 266 -5.25 -21.25 -14.74
C TYR A 266 -5.56 -20.14 -15.77
N ALA A 267 -5.12 -20.31 -17.01
CA ALA A 267 -5.39 -19.39 -18.10
C ALA A 267 -6.88 -19.40 -18.49
N GLY A 268 -7.51 -20.56 -18.54
CA GLY A 268 -8.93 -20.74 -18.85
C GLY A 268 -9.84 -20.02 -17.85
N VAL A 269 -9.57 -20.17 -16.54
CA VAL A 269 -10.29 -19.42 -15.50
C VAL A 269 -10.05 -17.91 -15.63
N SER A 270 -8.82 -17.49 -15.93
CA SER A 270 -8.51 -16.06 -16.14
C SER A 270 -9.29 -15.48 -17.32
N VAL A 271 -9.33 -16.19 -18.46
CA VAL A 271 -10.08 -15.79 -19.66
C VAL A 271 -11.59 -15.82 -19.40
N GLY A 272 -12.10 -16.85 -18.71
CA GLY A 272 -13.51 -16.97 -18.35
C GLY A 272 -13.99 -15.82 -17.46
N LEU A 273 -13.23 -15.46 -16.42
CA LEU A 273 -13.52 -14.31 -15.56
C LEU A 273 -13.44 -12.98 -16.33
N PHE A 274 -12.48 -12.85 -17.23
CA PHE A 274 -12.38 -11.67 -18.09
C PHE A 274 -13.58 -11.56 -19.05
N ALA A 275 -14.05 -12.67 -19.62
CA ALA A 275 -15.24 -12.72 -20.45
C ALA A 275 -16.51 -12.36 -19.64
N ALA A 276 -16.64 -12.90 -18.43
CA ALA A 276 -17.72 -12.54 -17.51
C ALA A 276 -17.71 -11.03 -17.20
N LEU A 277 -16.52 -10.46 -16.95
CA LEU A 277 -16.36 -9.02 -16.74
C LEU A 277 -16.77 -8.21 -17.97
N PHE A 278 -16.42 -8.65 -19.18
CA PHE A 278 -16.84 -8.00 -20.42
C PHE A 278 -18.37 -7.97 -20.57
N LEU A 279 -19.03 -9.10 -20.29
CA LEU A 279 -20.50 -9.20 -20.31
C LEU A 279 -21.15 -8.30 -19.25
N ALA A 280 -20.64 -8.33 -18.01
CA ALA A 280 -21.10 -7.49 -16.92
C ALA A 280 -20.90 -6.00 -17.23
N ALA A 281 -19.76 -5.62 -17.83
CA ALA A 281 -19.47 -4.25 -18.22
C ALA A 281 -20.48 -3.74 -19.27
N ARG A 282 -20.84 -4.59 -20.24
CA ARG A 282 -21.82 -4.23 -21.27
C ARG A 282 -23.23 -4.08 -20.70
N ALA A 283 -23.61 -4.93 -19.75
CA ALA A 283 -24.97 -4.96 -19.20
C ALA A 283 -25.20 -3.96 -18.04
N LEU A 284 -24.20 -3.72 -17.20
CA LEU A 284 -24.39 -3.09 -15.89
C LEU A 284 -23.64 -1.77 -15.69
N PHE A 285 -22.53 -1.53 -16.41
CA PHE A 285 -21.60 -0.46 -16.07
C PHE A 285 -22.23 0.95 -16.05
N TYR A 286 -22.84 1.38 -17.16
CA TYR A 286 -23.47 2.71 -17.23
C TYR A 286 -24.74 2.83 -16.39
N ARG A 287 -25.45 1.72 -16.13
CA ARG A 287 -26.60 1.72 -15.22
C ARG A 287 -26.18 2.05 -13.78
N GLY A 288 -25.01 1.58 -13.34
CA GLY A 288 -24.42 1.96 -12.05
C GLY A 288 -23.87 3.39 -12.01
N LEU A 289 -23.63 4.02 -13.16
CA LEU A 289 -23.07 5.36 -13.27
C LEU A 289 -24.15 6.47 -13.22
N LEU A 290 -25.28 6.26 -13.88
CA LEU A 290 -26.39 7.25 -13.95
C LEU A 290 -26.97 7.59 -12.56
N GLY A 291 -26.91 6.66 -11.61
CA GLY A 291 -27.31 6.88 -10.21
C GLY A 291 -26.40 7.79 -9.40
N LEU A 292 -25.20 8.12 -9.91
CA LEU A 292 -24.23 8.95 -9.18
C LEU A 292 -24.43 10.46 -9.41
N GLY A 293 -25.15 10.85 -10.46
CA GLY A 293 -25.37 12.24 -10.84
C GLY A 293 -26.45 12.95 -10.01
N GLU A 294 -27.31 12.22 -9.31
CA GLU A 294 -28.39 12.80 -8.51
C GLU A 294 -27.94 13.17 -7.08
N ILE A 295 -27.04 14.14 -6.97
CA ILE A 295 -26.87 14.86 -5.70
C ILE A 295 -28.00 15.89 -5.61
N SER A 296 -29.20 15.46 -5.22
CA SER A 296 -30.24 16.39 -4.82
C SER A 296 -29.80 17.03 -3.50
N ALA A 297 -29.16 18.20 -3.60
CA ALA A 297 -28.89 19.04 -2.45
C ALA A 297 -30.25 19.45 -1.86
N ARG A 298 -30.58 18.91 -0.68
CA ARG A 298 -31.74 19.39 0.08
C ARG A 298 -31.50 20.87 0.33
N LYS A 299 -32.23 21.74 -0.38
CA LYS A 299 -32.25 23.19 -0.13
C LYS A 299 -32.87 23.42 1.25
N ARG A 300 -32.09 23.20 2.31
CA ARG A 300 -32.48 23.58 3.67
C ARG A 300 -32.22 25.07 3.78
N ARG A 301 -33.28 25.88 3.88
CA ARG A 301 -33.14 27.29 4.29
C ARG A 301 -32.45 27.30 5.65
N LEU A 302 -31.22 27.79 5.68
CA LEU A 302 -30.50 28.06 6.92
C LEU A 302 -31.08 29.36 7.49
N SER A 303 -31.56 29.33 8.74
CA SER A 303 -31.93 30.59 9.42
C SER A 303 -30.67 31.41 9.69
N ARG A 304 -30.81 32.73 9.86
CA ARG A 304 -29.69 33.63 10.16
C ARG A 304 -28.99 33.24 11.46
N GLU A 305 -29.73 32.73 12.44
CA GLU A 305 -29.20 32.25 13.74
C GLU A 305 -28.39 30.95 13.56
N ALA A 306 -28.87 30.03 12.72
CA ALA A 306 -28.13 28.81 12.39
C ALA A 306 -26.87 29.09 11.56
N LEU A 307 -26.88 30.16 10.76
CA LEU A 307 -25.72 30.64 10.00
C LEU A 307 -24.72 31.34 10.92
N SER A 308 -25.14 32.26 11.78
CA SER A 308 -24.27 32.97 12.72
C SER A 308 -23.63 32.02 13.74
N ALA A 309 -24.35 31.00 14.21
CA ALA A 309 -23.81 29.94 15.07
C ALA A 309 -22.76 29.05 14.34
N ARG A 310 -22.86 28.90 13.01
CA ARG A 310 -21.91 28.12 12.18
C ARG A 310 -20.76 28.94 11.62
N VAL A 311 -20.92 30.25 11.47
CA VAL A 311 -19.84 31.20 11.21
C VAL A 311 -19.08 31.37 12.52
N SER A 312 -18.24 30.36 12.80
CA SER A 312 -17.24 30.41 13.86
C SER A 312 -16.47 31.73 13.73
N SER A 313 -16.19 32.37 14.87
CA SER A 313 -15.55 33.68 15.03
C SER A 313 -14.13 33.84 14.45
N GLY A 314 -13.68 32.96 13.54
CA GLY A 314 -12.33 32.97 12.97
C GLY A 314 -11.22 32.65 13.97
N ARG A 315 -11.54 32.47 15.26
CA ARG A 315 -10.57 32.42 16.37
C ARG A 315 -9.64 31.20 16.36
N ARG A 316 -9.85 30.19 15.50
CA ARG A 316 -9.05 28.94 15.47
C ARG A 316 -8.80 28.39 14.06
N PRO A 317 -8.00 29.09 13.22
CA PRO A 317 -7.76 28.69 11.84
C PRO A 317 -7.11 27.29 11.71
N VAL A 318 -6.11 27.00 12.54
CA VAL A 318 -5.41 25.70 12.54
C VAL A 318 -6.38 24.54 12.80
N ARG A 319 -7.29 24.68 13.78
CA ARG A 319 -8.28 23.65 14.10
C ARG A 319 -9.27 23.44 12.95
N ALA A 320 -9.70 24.52 12.31
CA ALA A 320 -10.63 24.44 11.18
C ALA A 320 -10.03 23.67 10.00
N ILE A 321 -8.76 23.94 9.67
CA ILE A 321 -8.04 23.25 8.60
C ILE A 321 -7.74 21.80 8.99
N PHE A 322 -7.34 21.52 10.24
CA PHE A 322 -7.15 20.15 10.73
C PHE A 322 -8.42 19.31 10.58
N LEU A 323 -9.58 19.85 10.97
CA LEU A 323 -10.87 19.17 10.81
C LEU A 323 -11.28 19.03 9.34
N ARG A 324 -10.86 19.95 8.46
CA ARG A 324 -11.02 19.83 7.01
C ARG A 324 -10.22 18.64 6.49
N GLU A 325 -8.95 18.51 6.87
CA GLU A 325 -8.09 17.39 6.47
C GLU A 325 -8.67 16.03 6.90
N LEU A 326 -9.13 15.95 8.16
CA LEU A 326 -9.76 14.73 8.68
C LEU A 326 -11.01 14.34 7.88
N ARG A 327 -11.82 15.33 7.46
CA ARG A 327 -13.00 15.07 6.61
C ARG A 327 -12.62 14.66 5.20
N ILE A 328 -11.63 15.30 4.58
CA ILE A 328 -11.16 14.95 3.23
C ILE A 328 -10.67 13.50 3.21
N MET A 329 -9.87 13.14 4.22
CA MET A 329 -9.33 11.79 4.39
C MET A 329 -10.43 10.75 4.57
N ASN A 330 -11.38 11.00 5.48
CA ASN A 330 -12.40 10.01 5.84
C ASN A 330 -13.56 9.92 4.84
N ARG A 331 -13.83 10.97 4.05
CA ARG A 331 -14.87 10.94 3.01
C ARG A 331 -14.41 10.32 1.71
N THR A 332 -13.10 10.19 1.51
CA THR A 332 -12.54 9.63 0.28
C THR A 332 -11.95 8.26 0.58
N PRO A 333 -12.61 7.14 0.23
CA PRO A 333 -12.20 5.80 0.67
C PRO A 333 -10.74 5.45 0.35
N ILE A 334 -10.23 5.86 -0.81
CA ILE A 334 -8.83 5.59 -1.18
C ILE A 334 -7.82 6.36 -0.31
N PHE A 335 -8.18 7.56 0.14
CA PHE A 335 -7.35 8.35 1.05
C PHE A 335 -7.35 7.72 2.44
N LEU A 336 -8.53 7.35 2.94
CA LEU A 336 -8.67 6.62 4.20
C LEU A 336 -7.83 5.34 4.21
N LEU A 337 -7.85 4.56 3.12
CA LEU A 337 -7.13 3.30 3.05
C LEU A 337 -5.61 3.46 3.05
N ASN A 338 -5.07 4.30 2.16
CA ASN A 338 -3.63 4.47 1.97
C ASN A 338 -2.99 5.41 3.01
N GLY A 339 -3.81 6.02 3.87
CA GLY A 339 -3.38 6.87 4.98
C GLY A 339 -3.69 6.23 6.33
N VAL A 340 -4.95 6.28 6.76
CA VAL A 340 -5.38 5.93 8.12
C VAL A 340 -5.48 4.42 8.34
N LEU A 341 -6.06 3.68 7.40
CA LEU A 341 -6.20 2.23 7.57
C LEU A 341 -4.87 1.50 7.36
N SER A 342 -3.97 1.98 6.48
CA SER A 342 -2.67 1.34 6.29
C SER A 342 -1.84 1.30 7.58
N VAL A 343 -1.87 2.38 8.38
CA VAL A 343 -1.14 2.44 9.65
C VAL A 343 -1.73 1.51 10.74
N VAL A 344 -2.99 1.09 10.58
CA VAL A 344 -3.64 0.11 11.47
C VAL A 344 -3.46 -1.31 10.94
N LEU A 345 -3.68 -1.50 9.63
CA LEU A 345 -3.65 -2.80 8.96
C LEU A 345 -2.25 -3.41 8.99
N ILE A 346 -1.18 -2.63 8.79
CA ILE A 346 0.19 -3.18 8.77
C ILE A 346 0.53 -3.87 10.11
N PRO A 347 0.44 -3.21 11.28
CA PRO A 347 0.63 -3.89 12.56
C PRO A 347 -0.28 -5.09 12.76
N VAL A 348 -1.58 -4.98 12.40
CA VAL A 348 -2.53 -6.09 12.55
C VAL A 348 -2.13 -7.28 11.69
N ILE A 349 -1.67 -7.06 10.46
CA ILE A 349 -1.16 -8.11 9.60
C ILE A 349 0.06 -8.78 10.24
N PHE A 350 0.99 -8.02 10.82
CA PHE A 350 2.10 -8.58 11.60
C PHE A 350 1.62 -9.44 12.77
N ILE A 351 0.61 -8.99 13.53
CA ILE A 351 -0.03 -9.77 14.60
C ILE A 351 -0.59 -11.10 14.07
N LEU A 352 -1.31 -11.05 12.95
CA LEU A 352 -1.93 -12.21 12.33
C LEU A 352 -0.90 -13.20 11.78
N PHE A 353 0.21 -12.73 11.23
CA PHE A 353 1.30 -13.60 10.76
C PHE A 353 2.03 -14.26 11.92
N ALA A 354 2.37 -13.50 12.97
CA ALA A 354 3.07 -14.04 14.13
C ALA A 354 2.22 -15.05 14.92
N ARG A 355 0.90 -14.86 14.99
CA ARG A 355 -0.03 -15.82 15.62
C ARG A 355 -0.54 -16.92 14.68
N GLY A 356 -0.44 -16.71 13.37
CA GLY A 356 -0.96 -17.61 12.34
C GLY A 356 -0.02 -18.75 11.95
N GLY A 357 1.20 -18.75 12.46
CA GLY A 357 2.09 -19.90 12.44
C GLY A 357 1.59 -20.96 13.42
N GLY A 358 0.95 -22.01 12.92
CA GLY A 358 0.50 -23.14 13.73
C GLY A 358 1.63 -23.67 14.61
N GLY A 359 1.28 -24.12 15.83
CA GLY A 359 2.22 -24.62 16.82
C GLY A 359 3.29 -25.53 16.22
N GLY A 360 4.53 -25.04 16.20
CA GLY A 360 5.68 -25.68 15.57
C GLY A 360 6.36 -24.78 14.54
N SER A 361 7.49 -24.20 14.94
CA SER A 361 8.62 -23.74 14.11
C SER A 361 8.51 -22.55 13.14
N SER A 362 7.34 -22.00 12.79
CA SER A 362 7.31 -20.64 12.19
C SER A 362 7.43 -19.51 13.21
N GLY A 363 7.32 -19.86 14.50
CA GLY A 363 7.73 -18.99 15.60
C GLY A 363 9.22 -18.68 15.55
N ASP A 364 10.07 -19.56 15.03
CA ASP A 364 11.52 -19.50 15.29
C ASP A 364 12.25 -18.31 14.66
N ALA A 365 11.86 -17.86 13.47
CA ALA A 365 12.48 -16.67 12.85
C ALA A 365 12.08 -15.36 13.57
N PHE A 366 10.86 -15.30 14.08
CA PHE A 366 10.38 -14.18 14.90
C PHE A 366 10.90 -14.29 16.34
N GLN A 367 11.04 -15.52 16.84
CA GLN A 367 11.64 -15.87 18.12
C GLN A 367 13.14 -15.59 18.12
N ILE A 368 13.87 -15.64 17.00
CA ILE A 368 15.28 -15.20 16.93
C ILE A 368 15.40 -13.68 17.10
N ILE A 369 14.46 -12.88 16.55
CA ILE A 369 14.36 -11.45 16.85
C ILE A 369 14.03 -11.22 18.34
N LEU A 370 13.18 -12.09 18.91
CA LEU A 370 12.76 -12.12 20.31
C LEU A 370 13.86 -12.59 21.29
N LEU A 371 14.74 -13.51 20.87
CA LEU A 371 15.85 -14.11 21.63
C LEU A 371 17.06 -13.16 21.63
N LEU A 372 17.27 -12.44 20.53
CA LEU A 372 18.20 -11.30 20.47
C LEU A 372 17.66 -10.09 21.26
N ALA A 373 16.34 -9.93 21.33
CA ALA A 373 15.66 -8.92 22.14
C ALA A 373 15.67 -9.26 23.66
N SER A 374 15.79 -10.52 24.09
CA SER A 374 15.70 -10.83 25.53
C SER A 374 16.93 -10.44 26.35
N SER A 375 18.12 -10.37 25.74
CA SER A 375 19.38 -10.21 26.48
C SER A 375 19.82 -8.75 26.67
N ASN A 376 19.42 -7.84 25.78
CA ASN A 376 19.83 -6.42 25.82
C ASN A 376 18.61 -5.48 25.75
N PRO A 377 18.23 -4.82 26.86
CA PRO A 377 17.10 -3.89 26.89
C PRO A 377 17.17 -2.76 25.86
N ALA A 378 18.37 -2.28 25.53
CA ALA A 378 18.55 -1.18 24.59
C ALA A 378 18.26 -1.61 23.13
N ALA A 379 18.56 -2.86 22.77
CA ALA A 379 18.19 -3.43 21.47
C ALA A 379 16.67 -3.55 21.33
N VAL A 380 15.96 -3.91 22.40
CA VAL A 380 14.48 -3.95 22.40
C VAL A 380 13.88 -2.58 22.17
N ILE A 381 14.40 -1.55 22.86
CA ILE A 381 13.93 -0.17 22.75
C ILE A 381 14.12 0.32 21.31
N LEU A 382 15.32 0.15 20.74
CA LEU A 382 15.64 0.61 19.40
C LEU A 382 14.87 -0.16 18.32
N GLY A 383 14.77 -1.49 18.45
CA GLY A 383 13.97 -2.33 17.55
C GLY A 383 12.48 -2.00 17.59
N SER A 384 11.93 -1.77 18.80
CA SER A 384 10.54 -1.35 18.97
C SER A 384 10.30 0.04 18.38
N ALA A 385 11.24 0.99 18.58
CA ALA A 385 11.15 2.33 18.02
C ALA A 385 11.14 2.29 16.48
N LEU A 386 12.02 1.47 15.88
CA LEU A 386 12.06 1.26 14.44
C LEU A 386 10.75 0.65 13.92
N PHE A 387 10.28 -0.43 14.55
CA PHE A 387 9.02 -1.09 14.17
C PHE A 387 7.82 -0.13 14.23
N MET A 388 7.69 0.62 15.33
CA MET A 388 6.63 1.62 15.50
C MET A 388 6.75 2.74 14.46
N THR A 389 7.95 3.22 14.15
CA THR A 389 8.18 4.27 13.15
C THR A 389 7.80 3.79 11.76
N ILE A 390 8.20 2.57 11.37
CA ILE A 390 7.85 1.95 10.08
C ILE A 390 6.33 1.84 9.94
N CYS A 391 5.65 1.30 10.95
CA CYS A 391 4.20 1.12 10.93
C CYS A 391 3.44 2.46 10.92
N GLY A 392 3.94 3.45 11.64
CA GLY A 392 3.34 4.78 11.73
C GLY A 392 3.57 5.65 10.50
N CYS A 393 4.75 5.60 9.90
CA CYS A 393 5.19 6.63 8.94
C CYS A 393 5.15 6.19 7.48
N LEU A 394 5.23 4.89 7.17
CA LEU A 394 5.18 4.39 5.79
C LEU A 394 3.73 4.39 5.24
N ASN A 395 3.14 5.57 5.16
CA ASN A 395 1.83 5.83 4.59
C ASN A 395 1.85 7.10 3.73
N GLY A 396 0.87 7.26 2.84
CA GLY A 396 0.84 8.37 1.89
C GLY A 396 0.32 9.70 2.42
N THR A 397 0.07 9.85 3.74
CA THR A 397 -0.68 11.00 4.29
C THR A 397 0.08 12.31 4.21
N ALA A 398 1.34 12.31 4.68
CA ALA A 398 2.19 13.50 4.71
C ALA A 398 2.63 13.92 3.30
N SER A 399 3.05 12.94 2.49
CA SER A 399 3.57 13.10 1.13
C SER A 399 2.51 13.37 0.06
N SER A 400 1.24 13.49 0.46
CA SER A 400 0.13 13.94 -0.39
C SER A 400 -0.71 15.04 0.26
N ALA A 401 -0.23 15.66 1.34
CA ALA A 401 -1.01 16.59 2.14
C ALA A 401 -1.58 17.78 1.35
N PHE A 402 -0.88 18.25 0.33
CA PHE A 402 -1.29 19.32 -0.58
C PHE A 402 -1.87 18.74 -1.89
N SER A 403 -1.27 17.67 -2.40
CA SER A 403 -1.76 16.96 -3.60
C SER A 403 -3.21 16.48 -3.46
N ARG A 404 -3.65 16.07 -2.26
CA ARG A 404 -5.04 15.64 -1.98
C ARG A 404 -6.09 16.73 -2.21
N GLU A 405 -5.72 18.01 -2.18
CA GLU A 405 -6.66 19.10 -2.48
C GLU A 405 -6.98 19.20 -3.98
N GLY A 406 -6.06 18.77 -4.83
CA GLY A 406 -6.23 18.76 -6.29
C GLY A 406 -6.66 20.13 -6.83
N ALA A 407 -7.67 20.11 -7.71
CA ALA A 407 -8.25 21.31 -8.32
C ALA A 407 -8.88 22.32 -7.33
N HIS A 408 -9.00 21.99 -6.04
CA HIS A 408 -9.54 22.90 -5.03
C HIS A 408 -8.45 23.66 -4.26
N PHE A 409 -7.17 23.45 -4.58
CA PHE A 409 -6.05 24.12 -3.91
C PHE A 409 -6.09 25.64 -4.02
N TRP A 410 -6.68 26.19 -5.09
CA TRP A 410 -6.90 27.64 -5.22
C TRP A 410 -7.65 28.23 -4.02
N MET A 411 -8.56 27.48 -3.39
CA MET A 411 -9.27 27.95 -2.19
C MET A 411 -8.29 28.17 -1.04
N SER A 412 -7.34 27.27 -0.84
CA SER A 412 -6.29 27.38 0.17
C SER A 412 -5.35 28.57 -0.08
N LYS A 413 -5.27 29.10 -1.31
CA LYS A 413 -4.54 30.34 -1.61
C LYS A 413 -5.32 31.62 -1.28
N VAL A 414 -6.65 31.58 -1.28
CA VAL A 414 -7.51 32.77 -1.15
C VAL A 414 -8.10 32.91 0.26
N ILE A 415 -8.18 31.83 1.05
CA ILE A 415 -8.65 31.94 2.44
C ILE A 415 -7.77 32.88 3.26
N PRO A 416 -8.34 33.67 4.19
CA PRO A 416 -7.60 34.62 5.02
C PRO A 416 -6.87 33.92 6.17
N VAL A 417 -6.01 32.94 5.84
CA VAL A 417 -5.21 32.16 6.79
C VAL A 417 -3.78 32.07 6.27
N SER A 418 -2.82 32.40 7.12
CA SER A 418 -1.40 32.36 6.75
C SER A 418 -0.98 30.96 6.26
N PRO A 419 -0.17 30.84 5.19
CA PRO A 419 0.31 29.54 4.70
C PRO A 419 0.97 28.69 5.79
N ALA A 420 1.69 29.33 6.72
CA ALA A 420 2.30 28.65 7.86
C ALA A 420 1.25 27.97 8.75
N ASP A 421 0.13 28.60 9.05
CA ASP A 421 -0.92 27.99 9.88
C ASP A 421 -1.67 26.87 9.14
N GLN A 422 -1.81 26.97 7.82
CA GLN A 422 -2.36 25.88 7.01
C GLN A 422 -1.42 24.65 7.03
N VAL A 423 -0.12 24.89 6.91
CA VAL A 423 0.92 23.85 6.96
C VAL A 423 0.99 23.22 8.36
N LYS A 424 0.93 24.01 9.44
CA LYS A 424 0.83 23.47 10.82
C LYS A 424 -0.37 22.55 10.99
N ALA A 425 -1.53 22.95 10.49
CA ALA A 425 -2.74 22.13 10.58
C ALA A 425 -2.61 20.79 9.84
N LYS A 426 -2.03 20.81 8.64
CA LYS A 426 -1.76 19.62 7.83
C LYS A 426 -0.68 18.72 8.45
N PHE A 427 0.34 19.31 9.07
CA PHE A 427 1.35 18.59 9.83
C PHE A 427 0.71 17.87 11.01
N LEU A 428 -0.08 18.57 11.84
CA LEU A 428 -0.79 17.96 12.97
C LEU A 428 -1.70 16.82 12.54
N HIS A 429 -2.40 16.95 11.41
CA HIS A 429 -3.21 15.86 10.86
C HIS A 429 -2.36 14.65 10.48
N SER A 430 -1.29 14.85 9.72
CA SER A 430 -0.42 13.76 9.26
C SER A 430 0.32 13.09 10.42
N PHE A 431 0.78 13.89 11.38
CA PHE A 431 1.42 13.43 12.60
C PHE A 431 0.44 12.67 13.51
N ALA A 432 -0.83 13.08 13.60
CA ALA A 432 -1.85 12.33 14.33
C ALA A 432 -2.13 10.95 13.69
N VAL A 433 -2.11 10.85 12.35
CA VAL A 433 -2.21 9.56 11.66
C VAL A 433 -1.00 8.68 11.94
N ALA A 434 0.21 9.24 11.92
CA ALA A 434 1.42 8.50 12.28
C ALA A 434 1.40 8.04 13.75
N GLY A 435 0.95 8.91 14.66
CA GLY A 435 0.77 8.59 16.07
C GLY A 435 -0.23 7.46 16.31
N LEU A 436 -1.33 7.40 15.55
CA LEU A 436 -2.26 6.26 15.59
C LEU A 436 -1.54 4.96 15.21
N GLY A 437 -0.74 4.96 14.16
CA GLY A 437 0.06 3.80 13.76
C GLY A 437 1.07 3.37 14.81
N ILE A 438 1.78 4.33 15.42
CA ILE A 438 2.71 4.08 16.53
C ILE A 438 1.99 3.43 17.71
N LEU A 439 0.80 3.93 18.08
CA LEU A 439 0.00 3.37 19.18
C LEU A 439 -0.44 1.93 18.90
N VAL A 440 -0.95 1.66 17.70
CA VAL A 440 -1.37 0.31 17.30
C VAL A 440 -0.16 -0.64 17.23
N ALA A 441 0.98 -0.16 16.71
CA ALA A 441 2.22 -0.92 16.67
C ALA A 441 2.81 -1.19 18.06
N ALA A 442 2.71 -0.24 19.00
CA ALA A 442 3.10 -0.45 20.39
C ALA A 442 2.27 -1.58 21.04
N GLY A 443 0.94 -1.56 20.83
CA GLY A 443 0.06 -2.64 21.26
C GLY A 443 0.43 -4.00 20.66
N ALA A 444 0.75 -4.02 19.36
CA ALA A 444 1.24 -5.21 18.66
C ALA A 444 2.58 -5.72 19.25
N ALA A 445 3.51 -4.79 19.53
CA ALA A 445 4.81 -5.10 20.10
C ALA A 445 4.69 -5.81 21.47
N VAL A 446 3.81 -5.31 22.34
CA VAL A 446 3.58 -5.93 23.65
C VAL A 446 2.81 -7.24 23.53
N ALA A 447 1.69 -7.25 22.81
CA ALA A 447 0.75 -8.37 22.80
C ALA A 447 1.21 -9.59 21.98
N VAL A 448 2.16 -9.41 21.06
CA VAL A 448 2.58 -10.45 20.11
C VAL A 448 4.07 -10.69 20.14
N ILE A 449 4.86 -9.62 20.23
CA ILE A 449 6.33 -9.72 20.27
C ILE A 449 6.82 -9.98 21.69
N GLY A 450 5.94 -9.97 22.70
CA GLY A 450 6.33 -10.18 24.10
C GLY A 450 7.32 -9.12 24.61
N ALA A 451 7.38 -7.97 23.95
CA ALA A 451 8.29 -6.90 24.34
C ALA A 451 7.90 -6.37 25.73
N LYS A 452 8.89 -6.20 26.61
CA LYS A 452 8.69 -5.65 27.95
C LYS A 452 7.98 -4.28 27.82
N PRO A 453 6.82 -4.06 28.47
CA PRO A 453 6.05 -2.82 28.33
C PRO A 453 6.88 -1.57 28.63
N GLY A 454 7.77 -1.61 29.62
CA GLY A 454 8.68 -0.51 29.94
C GLY A 454 9.62 -0.13 28.77
N CYS A 455 10.12 -1.11 28.01
CA CYS A 455 10.97 -0.84 26.84
C CYS A 455 10.15 -0.23 25.69
N VAL A 456 8.91 -0.67 25.47
CA VAL A 456 8.02 -0.09 24.45
C VAL A 456 7.66 1.35 24.80
N LEU A 457 7.41 1.64 26.08
CA LEU A 457 7.16 3.00 26.56
C LEU A 457 8.38 3.91 26.33
N LEU A 458 9.60 3.44 26.60
CA LEU A 458 10.83 4.19 26.34
C LEU A 458 11.14 4.36 24.84
N ALA A 459 10.66 3.45 23.99
CA ALA A 459 10.80 3.53 22.54
C ALA A 459 9.84 4.54 21.89
N MET A 460 8.73 4.86 22.56
CA MET A 460 7.66 5.70 22.00
C MET A 460 8.10 7.15 21.70
N PRO A 461 8.85 7.85 22.58
CA PRO A 461 9.39 9.18 22.26
C PRO A 461 10.32 9.19 21.05
N LEU A 462 11.17 8.15 20.89
CA LEU A 462 12.03 8.01 19.72
C LEU A 462 11.20 7.88 18.43
N ALA A 463 10.18 7.03 18.47
CA ALA A 463 9.29 6.83 17.32
C ALA A 463 8.50 8.09 16.96
N LEU A 464 8.02 8.84 17.96
CA LEU A 464 7.33 10.11 17.74
C LEU A 464 8.26 11.19 17.19
N ALA A 465 9.50 11.28 17.67
CA ALA A 465 10.50 12.20 17.13
C ALA A 465 10.83 11.84 15.67
N ALA A 466 11.12 10.57 15.38
CA ALA A 466 11.32 10.13 14.00
C ALA A 466 10.10 10.44 13.12
N ALA A 467 8.88 10.18 13.60
CA ALA A 467 7.66 10.49 12.87
C ALA A 467 7.48 11.98 12.56
N ALA A 468 7.89 12.88 13.47
CA ALA A 468 7.82 14.32 13.26
C ALA A 468 8.78 14.77 12.14
N ALA A 469 10.01 14.24 12.13
CA ALA A 469 10.98 14.49 11.08
C ALA A 469 10.49 13.95 9.72
N LEU A 470 10.08 12.69 9.66
CA LEU A 470 9.60 12.05 8.41
C LEU A 470 8.34 12.74 7.87
N THR A 471 7.38 13.10 8.73
CA THR A 471 6.18 13.85 8.34
C THR A 471 6.55 15.20 7.72
N SER A 472 7.53 15.90 8.32
CA SER A 472 8.01 17.19 7.80
C SER A 472 8.65 17.02 6.43
N VAL A 473 9.54 16.03 6.26
CA VAL A 473 10.20 15.72 4.98
C VAL A 473 9.18 15.37 3.89
N GLY A 474 8.22 14.49 4.19
CA GLY A 474 7.15 14.13 3.25
C GLY A 474 6.32 15.35 2.81
N MET A 475 5.97 16.23 3.76
CA MET A 475 5.25 17.47 3.43
C MET A 475 6.09 18.48 2.66
N ILE A 476 7.40 18.58 2.93
CA ILE A 476 8.33 19.44 2.17
C ILE A 476 8.35 18.99 0.71
N ILE A 477 8.44 17.68 0.46
CA ILE A 477 8.42 17.11 -0.90
C ILE A 477 7.11 17.46 -1.59
N ASP A 478 5.97 17.24 -0.92
CA ASP A 478 4.67 17.49 -1.55
C ASP A 478 4.40 18.98 -1.78
N LEU A 479 4.79 19.86 -0.85
CA LEU A 479 4.67 21.32 -0.99
C LEU A 479 5.60 21.88 -2.09
N SER A 480 6.73 21.21 -2.33
CA SER A 480 7.69 21.59 -3.36
C SER A 480 7.23 21.22 -4.76
N ARG A 481 6.30 20.27 -4.93
CA ARG A 481 5.78 19.92 -6.26
C ARG A 481 4.39 19.28 -6.20
N PRO A 482 3.36 19.96 -5.68
CA PRO A 482 2.09 19.31 -5.44
C PRO A 482 1.44 18.86 -6.75
N LEU A 483 0.97 17.62 -6.78
CA LEU A 483 0.22 17.08 -7.91
C LEU A 483 -1.23 17.56 -7.79
N LEU A 484 -1.54 18.73 -8.33
CA LEU A 484 -2.89 19.33 -8.27
C LEU A 484 -3.82 18.85 -9.39
N LYS A 485 -3.26 18.49 -10.55
CA LYS A 485 -4.00 18.05 -11.74
C LYS A 485 -4.15 16.53 -11.77
N TRP A 486 -5.18 16.01 -11.12
CA TRP A 486 -5.55 14.59 -11.18
C TRP A 486 -7.05 14.39 -11.43
N THR A 487 -7.37 13.30 -12.14
CA THR A 487 -8.75 12.89 -12.44
C THR A 487 -9.27 11.81 -11.49
N ASN A 488 -8.38 11.01 -10.93
CA ASN A 488 -8.67 9.94 -9.98
C ASN A 488 -7.99 10.25 -8.63
N PRO A 489 -8.72 10.24 -7.50
CA PRO A 489 -8.13 10.46 -6.17
C PRO A 489 -6.93 9.54 -5.87
N GLN A 490 -6.91 8.29 -6.35
CA GLN A 490 -5.76 7.40 -6.18
C GLN A 490 -4.46 7.97 -6.75
N LYS A 491 -4.55 8.78 -7.80
CA LYS A 491 -3.38 9.41 -8.40
C LYS A 491 -2.70 10.41 -7.45
N ALA A 492 -3.45 11.01 -6.53
CA ALA A 492 -2.92 11.95 -5.54
C ALA A 492 -2.06 11.26 -4.45
N ILE A 493 -2.28 9.96 -4.19
CA ILE A 493 -1.51 9.16 -3.23
C ILE A 493 -0.66 8.09 -3.93
N LYS A 494 -1.26 6.98 -4.38
CA LYS A 494 -0.51 5.76 -4.77
C LYS A 494 0.34 5.96 -6.04
N GLN A 495 -0.09 6.82 -6.97
CA GLN A 495 0.62 7.08 -8.23
C GLN A 495 1.31 8.45 -8.26
N ASN A 496 1.38 9.11 -7.10
CA ASN A 496 2.06 10.38 -6.98
C ASN A 496 3.56 10.12 -6.84
N PHE A 497 4.34 10.67 -7.76
CA PHE A 497 5.80 10.53 -7.72
C PHE A 497 6.39 11.13 -6.44
N ASN A 498 5.77 12.16 -5.86
CA ASN A 498 6.19 12.72 -4.57
C ASN A 498 6.09 11.70 -3.43
N VAL A 499 5.07 10.85 -3.45
CA VAL A 499 4.89 9.80 -2.43
C VAL A 499 5.99 8.74 -2.56
N LEU A 500 6.41 8.41 -3.79
CA LEU A 500 7.56 7.53 -4.01
C LEU A 500 8.86 8.17 -3.51
N ILE A 501 9.13 9.45 -3.83
CA ILE A 501 10.33 10.14 -3.35
C ILE A 501 10.34 10.24 -1.82
N ALA A 502 9.20 10.55 -1.20
CA ALA A 502 9.09 10.59 0.25
C ALA A 502 9.35 9.21 0.87
N PHE A 503 8.75 8.15 0.31
CA PHE A 503 9.03 6.78 0.74
C PHE A 503 10.52 6.42 0.64
N LEU A 504 11.17 6.79 -0.47
CA LEU A 504 12.60 6.60 -0.67
C LEU A 504 13.44 7.37 0.35
N ALA A 505 13.08 8.63 0.63
CA ALA A 505 13.75 9.46 1.63
C ALA A 505 13.58 8.90 3.05
N ASP A 506 12.36 8.48 3.40
CA ASP A 506 12.05 7.88 4.70
C ASP A 506 12.82 6.56 4.89
N ALA A 507 12.80 5.68 3.90
CA ALA A 507 13.54 4.42 3.93
C ALA A 507 15.06 4.67 4.02
N GLY A 508 15.59 5.60 3.24
CA GLY A 508 17.00 5.99 3.28
C GLY A 508 17.43 6.48 4.66
N LEU A 509 16.66 7.40 5.25
CA LEU A 509 16.96 7.92 6.60
C LEU A 509 16.92 6.81 7.66
N LEU A 510 15.88 5.98 7.67
CA LEU A 510 15.75 4.91 8.66
C LEU A 510 16.89 3.89 8.56
N ILE A 511 17.35 3.59 7.35
CA ILE A 511 18.44 2.63 7.13
C ILE A 511 19.78 3.23 7.51
N ILE A 512 20.05 4.49 7.17
CA ILE A 512 21.25 5.21 7.63
C ILE A 512 21.30 5.23 9.17
N LEU A 513 20.17 5.53 9.82
CA LEU A 513 20.07 5.51 11.28
C LEU A 513 20.32 4.11 11.85
N THR A 514 19.77 3.07 11.22
CA THR A 514 19.99 1.68 11.65
C THR A 514 21.45 1.29 11.53
N LEU A 515 22.10 1.60 10.39
CA LEU A 515 23.52 1.33 10.17
C LEU A 515 24.41 2.08 11.17
N ALA A 516 24.13 3.36 11.42
CA ALA A 516 24.84 4.16 12.41
C ALA A 516 24.71 3.55 13.81
N VAL A 517 23.49 3.19 14.23
CA VAL A 517 23.25 2.51 15.52
C VAL A 517 24.05 1.20 15.60
N THR A 518 24.02 0.37 14.57
CA THR A 518 24.77 -0.90 14.57
C THR A 518 26.28 -0.71 14.60
N ALA A 519 26.80 0.32 13.92
CA ALA A 519 28.23 0.65 13.96
C ALA A 519 28.66 1.12 15.36
N LEU A 520 27.86 1.98 16.01
CA LEU A 520 28.14 2.45 17.37
C LEU A 520 28.12 1.29 18.39
N TYR A 521 27.23 0.30 18.22
CA TYR A 521 27.28 -0.92 19.03
C TYR A 521 28.55 -1.75 18.76
N GLY A 522 29.02 -1.80 17.51
CA GLY A 522 30.26 -2.48 17.14
C GLY A 522 31.51 -1.88 17.78
N GLU A 523 31.52 -0.56 17.98
CA GLU A 523 32.57 0.19 18.69
C GLU A 523 32.47 0.08 20.24
N GLY A 524 31.52 -0.69 20.76
CA GLY A 524 31.38 -0.94 22.20
C GLY A 524 30.70 0.17 23.00
N LEU A 525 30.02 1.13 22.34
CA LEU A 525 29.24 2.15 23.04
C LEU A 525 28.07 1.54 23.80
N GLY A 526 27.89 1.99 25.05
CA GLY A 526 26.78 1.56 25.90
C GLY A 526 25.42 1.94 25.30
N GLY A 527 24.45 1.02 25.37
CA GLY A 527 23.13 1.20 24.74
C GLY A 527 22.36 2.44 25.21
N ALA A 528 22.55 2.88 26.47
CA ALA A 528 21.94 4.12 26.97
C ALA A 528 22.49 5.37 26.28
N GLY A 529 23.79 5.42 25.99
CA GLY A 529 24.42 6.52 25.25
C GLY A 529 23.92 6.59 23.81
N ILE A 530 23.76 5.43 23.15
CA ILE A 530 23.20 5.34 21.79
C ILE A 530 21.75 5.85 21.76
N ILE A 531 20.92 5.42 22.73
CA ILE A 531 19.53 5.88 22.83
C ILE A 531 19.46 7.39 23.07
N GLY A 532 20.25 7.92 24.00
CA GLY A 532 20.29 9.35 24.30
C GLY A 532 20.76 10.19 23.11
N GLY A 533 21.86 9.77 22.46
CA GLY A 533 22.38 10.43 21.25
C GLY A 533 21.36 10.41 20.10
N LEU A 534 20.71 9.27 19.88
CA LEU A 534 19.65 9.15 18.87
C LEU A 534 18.44 10.04 19.19
N ALA A 535 18.03 10.14 20.47
CA ALA A 535 16.93 11.01 20.89
C ALA A 535 17.24 12.48 20.58
N VAL A 536 18.44 12.95 20.93
CA VAL A 536 18.90 14.32 20.64
C VAL A 536 18.96 14.58 19.14
N PHE A 537 19.53 13.64 18.38
CA PHE A 537 19.61 13.74 16.92
C PHE A 537 18.21 13.84 16.28
N LEU A 538 17.29 12.95 16.65
CA LEU A 538 15.92 12.93 16.11
C LEU A 538 15.14 14.18 16.52
N ALA A 539 15.31 14.67 17.74
CA ALA A 539 14.69 15.92 18.20
C ALA A 539 15.21 17.13 17.39
N GLY A 540 16.53 17.22 17.20
CA GLY A 540 17.15 18.25 16.36
C GLY A 540 16.68 18.19 14.91
N LEU A 541 16.67 16.99 14.32
CA LEU A 541 16.20 16.78 12.95
C LEU A 541 14.71 17.14 12.80
N SER A 542 13.88 16.80 13.77
CA SER A 542 12.46 17.16 13.81
C SER A 542 12.26 18.67 13.86
N PHE A 543 12.99 19.36 14.75
CA PHE A 543 12.91 20.80 14.89
C PHE A 543 13.37 21.53 13.61
N LEU A 544 14.50 21.11 13.04
CA LEU A 544 15.05 21.71 11.83
C LEU A 544 14.15 21.49 10.62
N SER A 545 13.68 20.26 10.40
CA SER A 545 12.80 19.93 9.27
C SER A 545 11.45 20.64 9.37
N PHE A 546 10.83 20.68 10.55
CA PHE A 546 9.57 21.41 10.76
C PHE A 546 9.73 22.92 10.60
N SER A 547 10.81 23.49 11.16
CA SER A 547 11.11 24.92 11.01
C SER A 547 11.36 25.30 9.55
N PHE A 548 12.06 24.45 8.79
CA PHE A 548 12.27 24.64 7.36
C PHE A 548 10.94 24.57 6.59
N LEU A 549 10.09 23.58 6.88
CA LEU A 549 8.75 23.44 6.29
C LEU A 549 7.91 24.72 6.48
N LEU A 550 7.92 25.32 7.67
CA LEU A 550 7.20 26.58 7.93
C LEU A 550 7.80 27.78 7.19
N ARG A 551 9.13 27.85 7.08
CA ARG A 551 9.82 28.95 6.36
C ARG A 551 9.50 28.94 4.86
N ILE A 552 9.44 27.77 4.24
CA ILE A 552 9.16 27.68 2.79
C ILE A 552 7.67 27.84 2.46
N ALA A 553 6.77 27.68 3.44
CA ALA A 553 5.32 27.71 3.24
C ALA A 553 4.83 28.93 2.46
N GLY A 554 5.18 30.14 2.89
CA GLY A 554 4.71 31.38 2.27
C GLY A 554 5.13 31.49 0.81
N ARG A 555 6.42 31.27 0.55
CA ARG A 555 7.00 31.33 -0.80
C ARG A 555 6.38 30.28 -1.73
N ARG A 556 6.25 29.03 -1.27
CA ARG A 556 5.71 27.94 -2.10
C ARG A 556 4.24 28.13 -2.43
N TYR A 557 3.42 28.57 -1.48
CA TYR A 557 2.01 28.88 -1.76
C TYR A 557 1.85 29.95 -2.86
N ALA A 558 2.73 30.96 -2.90
CA ALA A 558 2.72 31.97 -3.95
C ALA A 558 3.10 31.37 -5.32
N GLU A 559 4.18 30.56 -5.37
CA GLU A 559 4.73 29.96 -6.60
C GLU A 559 3.84 28.87 -7.23
N ILE A 560 2.98 28.19 -6.46
CA ILE A 560 2.14 27.10 -6.98
C ILE A 560 1.03 27.67 -7.88
N GLU A 561 1.06 27.31 -9.16
CA GLU A 561 -0.05 27.53 -10.10
C GLU A 561 -1.17 26.51 -9.83
N ALA A 562 -2.36 27.00 -9.45
CA ALA A 562 -3.51 26.18 -9.07
C ALA A 562 -4.52 26.05 -10.21
#